data_AF-A0A6U4G1L7-F1
#
_entry.id   AF-A0A6U4G1L7-F1
#
_cell.length_a   1.000
_cell.length_b   1.000
_cell.length_c   1.000
_cell.angle_alpha   90.00
_cell.angle_beta   90.00
_cell.angle_gamma   90.00
#
_symmetry.space_group_name_H-M   'P 1'
#
loop_
_entity.id
_entity.type
_entity.pdbx_description
1 polymer ?
#
loop_
_entity_poly.entity_id
_entity_poly.type
_entity_poly.pdbx_seq_one_letter_code
_entity_poly.pdbx_strand_id
1 'polypeptide(L)'
;RDSSGQRGLPGDGAAGAVGARQQRAARRLRLNAAEEGWRRILSSRTLLLITMGVYVPQIAAGIGVLATNWNDPNACDLEHLLKWRWWALVSVVRMAAFLLVMTMDHVLVDEERSPLREFVLRTGGEEQLILWHDKLARGKHLVDVLGLVWFIIGNLWVLSDDDSSPGQGKVSP
;
A
#
# COMPACT_ATOMS: atom_id res chain seq x y z
N ARG A 1 62.68 25.45 39.20
CA ARG A 1 62.51 24.56 38.03
C ARG A 1 61.04 24.19 37.97
N ASP A 2 60.16 25.18 37.75
CA ASP A 2 59.80 25.85 36.49
C ASP A 2 59.01 25.00 35.49
N SER A 3 57.93 25.62 35.01
CA SER A 3 57.18 25.38 33.76
C SER A 3 56.23 24.18 33.75
N SER A 4 54.96 24.21 33.35
CA SER A 4 54.04 25.22 32.77
C SER A 4 52.63 24.57 32.93
N GLY A 5 51.52 25.25 33.23
CA GLY A 5 51.04 26.44 32.55
C GLY A 5 50.21 26.10 31.30
N GLN A 6 49.15 25.27 31.41
CA GLN A 6 48.06 25.26 30.43
C GLN A 6 46.70 25.17 31.15
N ARG A 7 46.10 26.35 31.39
CA ARG A 7 44.67 26.49 31.66
C ARG A 7 43.93 26.31 30.34
N GLY A 8 43.34 25.13 30.13
CA GLY A 8 42.35 24.92 29.09
C GLY A 8 41.12 25.78 29.39
N LEU A 9 40.79 26.70 28.49
CA LEU A 9 39.61 27.55 28.58
C LEU A 9 38.34 26.69 28.46
N PRO A 10 37.38 26.78 29.41
CA PRO A 10 36.07 26.15 29.28
C PRO A 10 35.18 27.00 28.36
N GLY A 11 35.49 27.04 27.07
CA GLY A 11 34.77 27.85 26.07
C GLY A 11 34.11 27.06 24.94
N ASP A 12 34.75 25.99 24.47
CA ASP A 12 34.39 25.39 23.18
C ASP A 12 33.27 24.33 23.22
N GLY A 13 32.99 23.76 24.40
CA GLY A 13 31.94 22.74 24.54
C GLY A 13 30.51 23.27 24.47
N ALA A 14 30.28 24.51 24.94
CA ALA A 14 28.95 25.11 24.98
C ALA A 14 28.49 25.58 23.60
N ALA A 15 29.38 26.17 22.80
CA ALA A 15 29.09 26.60 21.43
C ALA A 15 28.77 25.40 20.51
N GLY A 16 29.52 24.29 20.64
CA GLY A 16 29.25 23.05 19.89
C GLY A 16 27.94 22.36 20.29
N ALA A 17 27.60 22.34 21.58
CA ALA A 17 26.35 21.76 22.07
C ALA A 17 25.12 22.57 21.64
N VAL A 18 25.22 23.90 21.58
CA VAL A 18 24.17 24.79 21.08
C VAL A 18 23.99 24.63 19.57
N GLY A 19 25.09 24.56 18.80
CA GLY A 19 25.05 24.30 17.36
C GLY A 19 24.40 22.95 17.00
N ALA A 20 24.73 21.88 17.75
CA ALA A 20 24.14 20.56 17.54
C ALA A 20 22.63 20.52 17.87
N ARG A 21 22.17 21.29 18.88
CA ARG A 21 20.74 21.43 19.19
C ARG A 21 19.99 22.22 18.11
N GLN A 22 20.58 23.30 17.61
CA GLN A 22 20.03 24.08 16.51
C GLN A 22 19.92 23.27 15.21
N GLN A 23 20.95 22.48 14.87
CA GLN A 23 20.91 21.60 13.70
C GLN A 23 19.83 20.52 13.81
N ARG A 24 19.64 19.94 15.01
CA ARG A 24 18.56 18.96 15.24
C ARG A 24 17.17 19.60 15.16
N ALA A 25 17.00 20.81 15.68
CA ALA A 25 15.75 21.56 15.57
C ALA A 25 15.43 21.92 14.12
N ALA A 26 16.42 22.41 13.37
CA ALA A 26 16.28 22.71 11.94
C ALA A 26 15.97 21.46 11.10
N ARG A 27 16.57 20.31 11.43
CA ARG A 27 16.28 19.03 10.77
C ARG A 27 14.85 18.56 11.03
N ARG A 28 14.34 18.73 12.26
CA ARG A 28 12.95 18.40 12.61
C ARG A 28 11.95 19.30 11.88
N LEU A 29 12.23 20.60 11.77
CA LEU A 29 11.38 21.52 11.01
C LEU A 29 11.30 21.14 9.53
N ARG A 30 12.43 20.76 8.92
CA ARG A 30 12.44 20.28 7.53
C ARG A 30 11.69 18.97 7.35
N LEU A 31 11.79 18.05 8.30
CA LEU A 31 11.03 16.81 8.29
C LEU A 31 9.53 17.07 8.40
N ASN A 32 9.11 17.94 9.33
CA ASN A 32 7.70 18.30 9.49
C ASN A 32 7.16 19.03 8.24
N ALA A 33 7.93 19.95 7.67
CA ALA A 33 7.53 20.66 6.44
C ALA A 33 7.44 19.71 5.22
N ALA A 34 8.34 18.74 5.13
CA ALA A 34 8.26 17.70 4.11
C ALA A 34 7.03 16.80 4.34
N GLU A 35 6.74 16.42 5.58
CA GLU A 35 5.57 15.62 5.95
C GLU A 35 4.25 16.35 5.64
N GLU A 36 4.19 17.67 5.88
CA GLU A 36 3.05 18.50 5.49
C GLU A 36 2.91 18.60 3.96
N GLY A 37 4.01 18.71 3.23
CA GLY A 37 4.00 18.70 1.76
C GLY A 37 3.47 17.38 1.21
N TRP A 38 3.92 16.26 1.78
CA TRP A 38 3.41 14.92 1.46
C TRP A 38 1.93 14.81 1.81
N ARG A 39 1.47 15.26 2.98
CA ARG A 39 0.04 15.25 3.35
C ARG A 39 -0.84 16.08 2.42
N ARG A 40 -0.35 17.21 1.91
CA ARG A 40 -1.09 18.03 0.92
C ARG A 40 -1.21 17.32 -0.43
N ILE A 41 -0.15 16.66 -0.89
CA ILE A 41 -0.17 15.83 -2.11
C ILE A 41 -1.03 14.58 -1.89
N LEU A 42 -0.97 14.00 -0.69
CA LEU A 42 -1.83 12.91 -0.20
C LEU A 42 -3.17 13.41 0.32
N SER A 43 -3.69 14.54 -0.18
CA SER A 43 -5.09 14.84 0.07
C SER A 43 -5.91 13.61 -0.31
N SER A 44 -6.85 13.18 0.53
CA SER A 44 -7.60 11.94 0.31
C SER A 44 -8.19 11.86 -1.11
N ARG A 45 -8.59 13.02 -1.66
CA ARG A 45 -9.05 13.19 -3.05
C ARG A 45 -7.97 12.90 -4.09
N THR A 46 -6.78 13.49 -3.94
CA THR A 46 -5.67 13.25 -4.88
C THR A 46 -5.24 11.79 -4.85
N LEU A 47 -5.11 11.20 -3.66
CA LEU A 47 -4.76 9.79 -3.51
C LEU A 47 -5.82 8.89 -4.14
N LEU A 48 -7.10 9.17 -3.93
CA LEU A 48 -8.21 8.42 -4.54
C LEU A 48 -8.18 8.52 -6.06
N LEU A 49 -7.98 9.72 -6.63
CA LEU A 49 -7.92 9.92 -8.08
C LEU A 49 -6.75 9.17 -8.71
N ILE A 50 -5.56 9.23 -8.10
CA ILE A 50 -4.39 8.48 -8.56
C ILE A 50 -4.68 6.98 -8.48
N THR A 51 -5.23 6.50 -7.36
CA THR A 51 -5.54 5.08 -7.17
C THR A 51 -6.58 4.60 -8.17
N MET A 52 -7.66 5.35 -8.38
CA MET A 52 -8.68 5.08 -9.40
C MET A 52 -8.07 5.03 -10.81
N GLY A 53 -7.24 6.00 -11.16
CA GLY A 53 -6.59 6.07 -12.47
C GLY A 53 -5.69 4.88 -12.79
N VAL A 54 -5.13 4.22 -11.77
CA VAL A 54 -4.30 3.02 -11.94
C VAL A 54 -5.13 1.74 -11.83
N TYR A 55 -5.98 1.63 -10.82
CA TYR A 55 -6.65 0.38 -10.48
C TYR A 55 -7.82 0.09 -11.42
N VAL A 56 -8.57 1.11 -11.87
CA VAL A 56 -9.71 0.88 -12.77
C VAL A 56 -9.27 0.28 -14.11
N PRO A 57 -8.24 0.81 -14.80
CA PRO A 57 -7.73 0.17 -16.02
C PRO A 57 -7.17 -1.23 -15.78
N GLN A 58 -6.46 -1.46 -14.67
CA GLN A 58 -5.91 -2.78 -14.33
C GLN A 58 -7.01 -3.82 -14.07
N ILE A 59 -8.07 -3.45 -13.33
CA ILE A 59 -9.24 -4.29 -13.09
C ILE A 59 -9.95 -4.60 -14.41
N ALA A 60 -10.18 -3.59 -15.26
CA ALA A 60 -10.83 -3.77 -16.55
C ALA A 60 -10.01 -4.70 -17.47
N ALA A 61 -8.69 -4.52 -17.52
CA ALA A 61 -7.79 -5.40 -18.27
C ALA A 61 -7.83 -6.83 -17.72
N GLY A 62 -7.78 -7.00 -16.39
CA GLY A 62 -7.85 -8.31 -15.75
C GLY A 62 -9.17 -9.04 -16.03
N ILE A 63 -10.30 -8.34 -15.95
CA ILE A 63 -11.62 -8.87 -16.31
C ILE A 63 -11.66 -9.24 -17.80
N GLY A 64 -11.13 -8.37 -18.68
CA GLY A 64 -11.08 -8.62 -20.12
C GLY A 64 -10.30 -9.89 -20.45
N VAL A 65 -9.08 -10.02 -19.91
CA VAL A 65 -8.22 -11.21 -20.09
C VAL A 65 -8.91 -12.47 -19.56
N LEU A 66 -9.56 -12.39 -18.39
CA LEU A 66 -10.33 -13.50 -17.85
C LEU A 66 -11.48 -13.88 -18.77
N ALA A 67 -12.27 -12.92 -19.25
CA ALA A 67 -13.45 -13.15 -20.06
C ALA A 67 -13.10 -13.74 -21.45
N THR A 68 -12.03 -13.27 -22.09
CA THR A 68 -11.63 -13.75 -23.42
C THR A 68 -10.94 -15.10 -23.37
N ASN A 69 -10.12 -15.36 -22.35
CA ASN A 69 -9.28 -16.57 -22.29
C ASN A 69 -9.83 -17.65 -21.34
N TRP A 70 -11.07 -17.51 -20.83
CA TRP A 70 -11.67 -18.50 -19.94
C TRP A 70 -11.95 -19.84 -20.62
N ASN A 71 -12.23 -19.81 -21.92
CA ASN A 71 -12.67 -20.99 -22.66
C ASN A 71 -11.72 -21.39 -23.79
N ASP A 72 -10.55 -20.75 -23.92
CA ASP A 72 -9.61 -21.09 -24.98
C ASP A 72 -8.85 -22.38 -24.61
N PRO A 73 -9.08 -23.51 -25.32
CA PRO A 73 -8.46 -24.79 -25.00
C PRO A 73 -7.00 -24.88 -25.51
N ASN A 74 -6.52 -23.87 -26.26
CA ASN A 74 -5.24 -23.94 -26.97
C ASN A 74 -4.05 -23.32 -26.20
N ALA A 75 -4.28 -22.73 -25.02
CA ALA A 75 -3.25 -22.02 -24.26
C ALA A 75 -2.75 -22.85 -23.07
N CYS A 76 -1.72 -23.70 -23.25
CA CYS A 76 -1.06 -24.48 -22.17
C CYS A 76 -1.90 -25.56 -21.47
N ASP A 77 -1.23 -26.39 -20.66
CA ASP A 77 -1.85 -27.44 -19.85
C ASP A 77 -2.95 -26.86 -18.93
N LEU A 78 -4.07 -27.59 -18.86
CA LEU A 78 -5.29 -27.17 -18.14
C LEU A 78 -5.01 -26.81 -16.66
N GLU A 79 -4.04 -27.49 -16.03
CA GLU A 79 -3.65 -27.23 -14.65
C GLU A 79 -2.97 -25.86 -14.47
N HIS A 80 -2.07 -25.50 -15.39
CA HIS A 80 -1.39 -24.20 -15.37
C HIS A 80 -2.38 -23.07 -15.64
N LEU A 81 -3.28 -23.26 -16.61
CA LEU A 81 -4.35 -22.31 -16.89
C LEU A 81 -5.21 -22.01 -15.66
N LEU A 82 -5.60 -23.05 -14.91
CA LEU A 82 -6.41 -22.87 -13.70
C LEU A 82 -5.64 -22.10 -12.61
N LYS A 83 -4.34 -22.37 -12.42
CA LYS A 83 -3.48 -21.62 -11.48
C LYS A 83 -3.44 -20.13 -11.84
N TRP A 84 -3.16 -19.80 -13.10
CA TRP A 84 -3.13 -18.42 -13.60
C TRP A 84 -4.49 -17.72 -13.50
N ARG A 85 -5.60 -18.41 -13.79
CA ARG A 85 -6.96 -17.87 -13.68
C ARG A 85 -7.31 -17.52 -12.24
N TRP A 86 -7.07 -18.42 -11.29
CA TRP A 86 -7.31 -18.16 -9.87
C TRP A 86 -6.42 -17.05 -9.35
N TRP A 87 -5.15 -17.04 -9.75
CA TRP A 87 -4.22 -15.96 -9.40
C TRP A 87 -4.71 -14.58 -9.88
N ALA A 88 -5.12 -14.49 -11.14
CA ALA A 88 -5.64 -13.27 -11.73
C ALA A 88 -6.98 -12.86 -11.10
N LEU A 89 -7.89 -13.81 -10.88
CA LEU A 89 -9.20 -13.54 -10.26
C LEU A 89 -9.06 -12.98 -8.85
N VAL A 90 -8.26 -13.62 -7.99
CA VAL A 90 -8.03 -13.14 -6.62
C VAL A 90 -7.35 -11.77 -6.63
N SER A 91 -6.42 -11.54 -7.55
CA SER A 91 -5.75 -10.24 -7.70
C SER A 91 -6.74 -9.12 -8.10
N VAL A 92 -7.62 -9.38 -9.07
CA VAL A 92 -8.67 -8.44 -9.50
C VAL A 92 -9.65 -8.16 -8.36
N VAL A 93 -10.14 -9.21 -7.68
CA VAL A 93 -11.05 -9.07 -6.54
C VAL A 93 -10.43 -8.25 -5.42
N ARG A 94 -9.16 -8.49 -5.10
CA ARG A 94 -8.40 -7.71 -4.10
C ARG A 94 -8.32 -6.24 -4.49
N MET A 95 -7.91 -5.93 -5.73
CA MET A 95 -7.82 -4.54 -6.20
C MET A 95 -9.19 -3.84 -6.16
N ALA A 96 -10.26 -4.55 -6.57
CA ALA A 96 -11.62 -4.03 -6.51
C ALA A 96 -12.08 -3.80 -5.05
N ALA A 97 -11.80 -4.73 -4.14
CA ALA A 97 -12.12 -4.57 -2.72
C ALA A 97 -11.38 -3.38 -2.10
N PHE A 98 -10.09 -3.22 -2.40
CA PHE A 98 -9.30 -2.07 -1.94
C PHE A 98 -9.87 -0.75 -2.44
N LEU A 99 -10.21 -0.69 -3.74
CA LEU A 99 -10.81 0.48 -4.35
C LEU A 99 -12.15 0.81 -3.70
N LEU A 100 -13.00 -0.20 -3.47
CA LEU A 100 -14.29 -0.03 -2.82
C LEU A 100 -14.15 0.51 -1.38
N VAL A 101 -13.23 -0.03 -0.58
CA VAL A 101 -12.98 0.47 0.78
C VAL A 101 -12.50 1.93 0.77
N MET A 102 -11.55 2.29 -0.12
CA MET A 102 -11.08 3.67 -0.28
C MET A 102 -12.21 4.62 -0.71
N THR A 103 -13.04 4.18 -1.65
CA THR A 103 -14.16 5.01 -2.15
C THR A 103 -15.23 5.19 -1.08
N MET A 104 -15.54 4.14 -0.31
CA MET A 104 -16.48 4.21 0.81
C MET A 104 -15.97 5.14 1.93
N ASP A 105 -14.69 5.05 2.28
CA ASP A 105 -14.08 5.96 3.26
C ASP A 105 -14.16 7.41 2.79
N HIS A 106 -13.84 7.67 1.52
CA HIS A 106 -13.97 9.01 0.95
C HIS A 106 -15.40 9.55 0.97
N VAL A 107 -16.37 8.74 0.51
CA VAL A 107 -17.78 9.15 0.43
C VAL A 107 -18.39 9.35 1.82
N LEU A 108 -18.06 8.51 2.80
CA LEU A 108 -18.64 8.59 4.14
C LEU A 108 -17.98 9.67 5.01
N VAL A 109 -16.67 9.89 4.87
CA VAL A 109 -15.89 10.68 5.83
C VAL A 109 -15.50 12.04 5.27
N ASP A 110 -15.00 12.10 4.04
CA ASP A 110 -14.48 13.34 3.45
C ASP A 110 -15.52 14.14 2.66
N GLU A 111 -16.53 13.46 2.11
CA GLU A 111 -17.54 14.09 1.28
C GLU A 111 -18.76 14.51 2.10
N GLU A 112 -18.72 15.75 2.61
CA GLU A 112 -19.77 16.30 3.48
C GLU A 112 -21.17 16.28 2.86
N ARG A 113 -21.26 16.37 1.53
CA ARG A 113 -22.52 16.41 0.75
C ARG A 113 -22.97 15.03 0.25
N SER A 114 -22.33 13.94 0.68
CA SER A 114 -22.74 12.63 0.19
C SER A 114 -24.09 12.20 0.81
N PRO A 115 -25.02 11.66 0.00
CA PRO A 115 -26.32 11.20 0.50
C PRO A 115 -26.15 10.02 1.47
N LEU A 116 -25.07 9.25 1.32
CA LEU A 116 -24.70 8.15 2.23
C LEU A 116 -24.29 8.67 3.60
N ARG A 117 -23.46 9.72 3.67
CA ARG A 117 -23.07 10.35 4.93
C ARG A 117 -24.28 10.96 5.63
N GLU A 118 -25.15 11.66 4.88
CA GLU A 118 -26.39 12.21 5.42
C GLU A 118 -27.31 11.12 5.97
N PHE A 119 -27.46 10.00 5.24
CA PHE A 119 -28.23 8.85 5.70
C PHE A 119 -27.68 8.26 7.01
N VAL A 120 -26.37 8.03 7.10
CA VAL A 120 -25.74 7.49 8.31
C VAL A 120 -25.92 8.45 9.50
N LEU A 121 -25.66 9.75 9.30
CA LEU A 121 -25.88 10.77 10.32
C LEU A 121 -27.35 10.82 10.78
N ARG A 122 -28.30 10.71 9.86
CA ARG A 122 -29.74 10.71 10.19
C ARG A 122 -30.16 9.46 10.97
N THR A 123 -29.55 8.32 10.68
CA THR A 123 -29.98 7.01 11.23
C THR A 123 -29.32 6.68 12.56
N GLY A 124 -28.08 7.11 12.80
CA GLY A 124 -27.37 6.83 14.06
C GLY A 124 -26.33 7.87 14.48
N GLY A 125 -26.37 9.07 13.91
CA GLY A 125 -25.59 10.22 14.38
C GLY A 125 -24.09 10.14 14.09
N GLU A 126 -23.33 11.01 14.76
CA GLU A 126 -21.88 11.14 14.58
C GLU A 126 -21.10 9.92 15.09
N GLU A 127 -21.58 9.26 16.17
CA GLU A 127 -20.92 8.06 16.71
C GLU A 127 -20.87 6.93 15.69
N GLN A 128 -21.95 6.77 14.91
CA GLN A 128 -21.99 5.75 13.86
C GLN A 128 -20.98 6.07 12.74
N LEU A 129 -20.78 7.35 12.41
CA LEU A 129 -19.80 7.78 11.42
C LEU A 129 -18.36 7.45 11.84
N ILE A 130 -18.02 7.74 13.10
CA ILE A 130 -16.71 7.44 13.68
C ILE A 130 -16.45 5.92 13.65
N LEU A 131 -17.47 5.13 14.00
CA LEU A 131 -17.38 3.68 14.00
C LEU A 131 -17.22 3.11 12.58
N TRP A 132 -17.88 3.69 11.58
CA TRP A 132 -17.66 3.35 10.18
C TRP A 132 -16.24 3.67 9.71
N HIS A 133 -15.72 4.85 10.05
CA HIS A 133 -14.36 5.23 9.71
C HIS A 133 -13.33 4.25 10.30
N ASP A 134 -13.45 3.90 11.59
CA ASP A 134 -12.56 2.93 12.24
C ASP A 134 -12.68 1.51 11.63
N LYS A 135 -13.88 1.11 11.22
CA LYS A 135 -14.07 -0.17 10.49
C LYS A 135 -13.43 -0.14 9.10
N LEU A 136 -13.57 0.95 8.37
CA LEU A 136 -13.00 1.09 7.02
C LEU A 136 -11.48 1.19 7.07
N ALA A 137 -10.91 1.90 8.04
CA ALA A 137 -9.48 1.96 8.29
C ALA A 137 -8.91 0.55 8.57
N ARG A 138 -9.53 -0.21 9.48
CA ARG A 138 -9.12 -1.60 9.75
C ARG A 138 -9.32 -2.51 8.54
N GLY A 139 -10.42 -2.36 7.82
CA GLY A 139 -10.71 -3.11 6.60
C GLY A 139 -9.65 -2.88 5.51
N LYS A 140 -9.23 -1.63 5.32
CA LYS A 140 -8.15 -1.26 4.40
C LYS A 140 -6.84 -1.96 4.75
N HIS A 141 -6.45 -1.93 6.03
CA HIS A 141 -5.25 -2.63 6.49
C HIS A 141 -5.35 -4.14 6.27
N LEU A 142 -6.51 -4.74 6.54
CA LEU A 142 -6.72 -6.16 6.33
C LEU A 142 -6.60 -6.54 4.85
N VAL A 143 -7.24 -5.79 3.96
CA VAL A 143 -7.16 -6.02 2.49
C VAL A 143 -5.72 -5.87 2.00
N ASP A 144 -4.96 -4.92 2.55
CA ASP A 144 -3.57 -4.70 2.17
C ASP A 144 -2.67 -5.86 2.65
N VAL A 145 -2.81 -6.29 3.90
CA VAL A 145 -2.08 -7.45 4.46
C VAL A 145 -2.42 -8.73 3.71
N LEU A 146 -3.71 -9.02 3.51
CA LEU A 146 -4.14 -10.19 2.74
C LEU A 146 -3.62 -10.12 1.30
N GLY A 147 -3.61 -8.92 0.72
CA GLY A 147 -3.07 -8.67 -0.60
C GLY A 147 -1.57 -8.94 -0.71
N LEU A 148 -0.79 -8.54 0.29
CA LEU A 148 0.64 -8.82 0.38
C LEU A 148 0.91 -10.32 0.55
N VAL A 149 0.18 -10.97 1.45
CA VAL A 149 0.29 -12.42 1.68
C VAL A 149 -0.06 -13.19 0.41
N TRP A 150 -1.18 -12.85 -0.25
CA TRP A 150 -1.57 -13.46 -1.52
C TRP A 150 -0.56 -13.17 -2.64
N PHE A 151 0.02 -11.97 -2.68
CA PHE A 151 1.05 -11.66 -3.66
C PHE A 151 2.25 -12.61 -3.51
N ILE A 152 2.72 -12.86 -2.29
CA ILE A 152 3.85 -13.76 -2.06
C ILE A 152 3.46 -15.21 -2.39
N ILE A 153 2.39 -15.72 -1.76
CA ILE A 153 1.94 -17.11 -1.92
C ILE A 153 1.53 -17.37 -3.36
N GLY A 154 0.78 -16.46 -3.97
CA GLY A 154 0.29 -16.58 -5.33
C GLY A 154 1.41 -16.59 -6.35
N ASN A 155 2.42 -15.71 -6.22
CA ASN A 155 3.58 -15.77 -7.11
C ASN A 155 4.35 -17.09 -6.95
N LEU A 156 4.58 -17.55 -5.72
CA LEU A 156 5.25 -18.83 -5.49
C LEU A 156 4.43 -20.00 -6.07
N TRP A 157 3.10 -19.97 -5.90
CA TRP A 157 2.20 -21.01 -6.39
C TRP A 157 2.13 -21.09 -7.92
N VAL A 158 2.12 -19.93 -8.60
CA VAL A 158 2.13 -19.86 -10.06
C VAL A 158 3.47 -20.32 -10.64
N LEU A 159 4.59 -20.06 -9.94
CA LEU A 159 5.95 -20.38 -10.40
C LEU A 159 6.44 -21.78 -9.99
N SER A 160 5.73 -22.49 -9.10
CA SER A 160 6.20 -23.75 -8.50
C SER A 160 6.22 -24.95 -9.46
N ASP A 161 5.64 -24.86 -10.66
CA ASP A 161 5.56 -26.00 -11.60
C ASP A 161 6.63 -26.00 -12.71
N ASP A 162 7.34 -24.89 -12.92
CA ASP A 162 8.30 -24.75 -14.03
C ASP A 162 9.60 -25.58 -13.83
N ASP A 163 9.78 -26.19 -12.65
CA ASP A 163 10.95 -27.03 -12.33
C ASP A 163 10.90 -28.44 -12.92
N SER A 164 9.87 -28.78 -13.70
CA SER A 164 9.73 -30.08 -14.37
C SER A 164 9.97 -30.02 -15.88
N SER A 165 11.04 -29.33 -16.32
CA SER A 165 11.52 -29.49 -17.70
C SER A 165 12.16 -30.88 -17.90
N PRO A 166 11.74 -31.67 -18.90
CA PRO A 166 12.31 -32.99 -19.21
C PRO A 166 13.68 -32.82 -19.88
N GLY A 167 14.70 -32.54 -19.08
CA GLY A 167 16.04 -32.20 -19.56
C GLY A 167 17.21 -32.76 -18.74
N GLN A 168 16.97 -33.58 -17.70
CA GLN A 168 18.06 -34.26 -16.99
C GLN A 168 18.11 -35.76 -17.31
N GLY A 169 18.85 -36.06 -18.38
CA GLY A 169 19.78 -37.18 -18.51
C GLY A 169 19.36 -38.55 -17.95
N LYS A 170 18.53 -39.29 -18.70
CA LYS A 170 18.71 -40.75 -18.75
C LYS A 170 19.89 -41.06 -19.67
N VAL A 171 21.10 -41.08 -19.11
CA VAL A 171 22.20 -41.86 -19.71
C VAL A 171 21.99 -43.29 -19.22
N SER A 172 21.37 -44.12 -20.06
CA SER A 172 21.31 -45.56 -19.85
C SER A 172 22.65 -46.18 -20.25
N PRO A 173 23.30 -46.99 -19.40
CA PRO A 173 24.26 -48.00 -19.85
C PRO A 173 23.58 -49.15 -20.58
#